data_AF-A0A410UHF1-F1
#
_entry.id   AF-A0A410UHF1-F1
#
_cell.length_a   1.000
_cell.length_b   1.000
_cell.length_c   1.000
_cell.angle_alpha   90.00
_cell.angle_beta   90.00
_cell.angle_gamma   90.00
#
_symmetry.space_group_name_H-M   'P 1'
#
loop_
_entity.id
_entity.type
_entity.pdbx_description
1 polymer ?
#
loop_
_entity_poly.entity_id
_entity_poly.type
_entity_poly.pdbx_seq_one_letter_code
_entity_poly.pdbx_strand_id
1 'polypeptide(L)'
;MDLLYINDFGLAPLSDQHKRDLLEILDDRYDKKSTLITSQLPIEQWHTYIDEPTLADAVLDRFVHNSHRLALKGGSMRKHKHTTVTVAEQTSTLPG
;
A
#
# COMPACT_ATOMS: atom_id res chain seq x y z
N MET A 1 -16.57 14.13 1.55
CA MET A 1 -15.73 12.91 1.63
C MET A 1 -14.41 13.31 2.24
N ASP A 2 -14.15 12.83 3.44
CA ASP A 2 -13.08 13.35 4.32
C ASP A 2 -11.80 12.53 4.20
N LEU A 3 -11.91 11.26 3.78
CA LEU A 3 -10.79 10.35 3.54
C LEU A 3 -10.86 9.79 2.12
N LEU A 4 -9.73 9.78 1.42
CA LEU A 4 -9.50 9.04 0.18
C LEU A 4 -8.50 7.92 0.45
N TYR A 5 -8.81 6.70 -0.01
CA TYR A 5 -7.94 5.55 0.07
C TYR A 5 -7.51 5.09 -1.32
N ILE A 6 -6.21 5.07 -1.56
CA ILE A 6 -5.60 4.53 -2.79
C ILE A 6 -4.90 3.24 -2.41
N ASN A 7 -5.40 2.12 -2.93
CA ASN A 7 -4.87 0.81 -2.63
C ASN A 7 -3.86 0.35 -3.69
N ASP A 8 -2.84 -0.40 -3.27
CA ASP A 8 -1.89 -1.10 -4.15
C ASP A 8 -1.17 -0.19 -5.16
N PHE A 9 -0.80 1.01 -4.74
CA PHE A 9 0.00 1.93 -5.54
C PHE A 9 1.35 1.30 -5.88
N GLY A 10 1.79 1.39 -7.14
CA GLY A 10 3.05 0.79 -7.57
C GLY A 10 2.93 -0.57 -8.27
N LEU A 11 1.72 -1.16 -8.37
CA LEU A 11 1.56 -2.53 -8.87
C LEU A 11 1.56 -2.65 -10.40
N ALA A 12 1.12 -1.62 -11.11
CA ALA A 12 1.02 -1.60 -12.57
C ALA A 12 1.40 -0.22 -13.11
N PRO A 13 2.05 -0.11 -14.27
CA PRO A 13 2.50 1.19 -14.79
C PRO A 13 1.34 2.17 -14.96
N LEU A 14 1.58 3.43 -14.62
CA LEU A 14 0.63 4.51 -14.83
C LEU A 14 0.70 4.99 -16.27
N SER A 15 -0.48 5.14 -16.91
CA SER A 15 -0.56 5.90 -18.16
C SER A 15 -0.29 7.38 -17.88
N ASP A 16 0.10 8.14 -18.90
CA ASP A 16 0.34 9.59 -18.72
C ASP A 16 -0.90 10.33 -18.21
N GLN A 17 -2.10 9.85 -18.57
CA GLN A 17 -3.34 10.41 -18.03
C GLN A 17 -3.48 10.11 -16.53
N HIS A 18 -3.25 8.86 -16.11
CA HIS A 18 -3.33 8.51 -14.68
C HIS A 18 -2.31 9.27 -13.83
N LYS A 19 -1.12 9.59 -14.37
CA LYS A 19 -0.12 10.42 -13.67
C LYS A 19 -0.65 11.83 -13.40
N ARG A 20 -1.30 12.45 -14.40
CA ARG A 20 -1.91 13.78 -14.28
C ARG A 20 -3.12 13.77 -13.34
N ASP A 21 -4.01 12.79 -13.50
CA ASP A 21 -5.20 12.64 -12.65
C ASP A 21 -4.80 12.46 -11.18
N LEU A 22 -3.75 11.67 -10.91
CA LEU A 22 -3.20 11.48 -9.58
C LEU A 22 -2.75 12.82 -8.98
N LEU A 23 -2.03 13.62 -9.74
CA LEU A 23 -1.58 14.93 -9.27
C LEU A 23 -2.76 15.85 -8.97
N GLU A 24 -3.75 15.95 -9.87
CA GLU A 24 -4.95 16.77 -9.69
C GLU A 24 -5.69 16.39 -8.39
N ILE A 25 -5.92 15.10 -8.18
CA ILE A 25 -6.58 14.60 -6.97
C ILE A 25 -5.76 14.94 -5.71
N LEU A 26 -4.45 14.84 -5.76
CA LEU A 26 -3.59 15.14 -4.61
C LEU A 26 -3.54 16.65 -4.33
N ASP A 27 -3.51 17.49 -5.35
CA ASP A 27 -3.49 18.96 -5.24
C ASP A 27 -4.80 19.48 -4.63
N ASP A 28 -5.95 18.96 -5.09
CA ASP A 28 -7.26 19.30 -4.55
C ASP A 28 -7.42 18.95 -3.07
N ARG A 29 -6.69 17.94 -2.60
CA ARG A 29 -6.75 17.42 -1.23
C ARG A 29 -5.64 17.97 -0.34
N TYR A 30 -4.58 18.50 -0.91
CA TYR A 30 -3.42 19.01 -0.19
C TYR A 30 -3.84 20.02 0.88
N ASP A 31 -3.42 19.75 2.12
CA ASP A 31 -3.72 20.56 3.32
C ASP A 31 -5.22 20.78 3.63
N LYS A 32 -6.11 19.99 3.02
CA LYS A 32 -7.58 20.13 3.16
C LYS A 32 -8.25 18.85 3.65
N LYS A 33 -7.82 17.69 3.17
CA LYS A 33 -8.48 16.40 3.43
C LYS A 33 -7.46 15.26 3.54
N SER A 34 -7.78 14.24 4.32
CA SER A 34 -6.86 13.12 4.57
C SER A 34 -6.78 12.16 3.37
N THR A 35 -5.57 11.72 3.02
CA THR A 35 -5.34 10.72 1.96
C THR A 35 -4.48 9.60 2.51
N LEU A 36 -4.90 8.35 2.33
CA LEU A 36 -4.14 7.15 2.68
C LEU A 36 -3.78 6.40 1.41
N ILE A 37 -2.49 6.09 1.25
CA ILE A 37 -1.99 5.29 0.14
C ILE A 37 -1.29 4.05 0.71
N THR A 38 -1.64 2.87 0.21
CA THR A 38 -0.86 1.65 0.41
C THR A 38 -0.04 1.35 -0.83
N SER A 39 1.22 0.99 -0.64
CA SER A 39 2.13 0.66 -1.72
C SER A 39 3.00 -0.52 -1.34
N GLN A 40 3.30 -1.34 -2.34
CA GLN A 40 4.31 -2.39 -2.25
C GLN A 40 5.71 -1.86 -2.57
N LEU A 41 5.81 -0.64 -3.11
CA LEU A 41 7.07 0.02 -3.40
C LEU A 41 7.44 0.93 -2.22
N PRO A 42 8.72 0.91 -1.79
CA PRO A 42 9.22 1.92 -0.86
C PRO A 42 9.12 3.31 -1.52
N ILE A 43 8.92 4.35 -0.71
CA ILE A 43 8.68 5.73 -1.20
C ILE A 43 9.82 6.23 -2.08
N GLU A 44 11.04 5.80 -1.80
CA GLU A 44 12.24 6.13 -2.57
C GLU A 44 12.16 5.68 -4.04
N GLN A 45 11.32 4.68 -4.34
CA GLN A 45 11.09 4.17 -5.70
C GLN A 45 9.92 4.86 -6.40
N TRP A 46 9.11 5.67 -5.72
CA TRP A 46 7.93 6.28 -6.31
C TRP A 46 8.28 7.25 -7.42
N HIS A 47 9.37 8.02 -7.27
CA HIS A 47 9.83 8.93 -8.30
C HIS A 47 10.13 8.19 -9.61
N THR A 48 10.87 7.08 -9.53
CA THR A 48 11.18 6.23 -10.68
C THR A 48 9.94 5.54 -11.24
N TYR A 49 9.02 5.10 -10.38
CA TYR A 49 7.80 4.42 -10.81
C TYR A 49 6.83 5.33 -11.56
N ILE A 50 6.71 6.60 -11.16
CA ILE A 50 5.89 7.59 -11.88
C ILE A 50 6.48 7.87 -13.26
N ASP A 51 7.80 7.76 -13.42
CA ASP A 51 8.51 7.85 -14.71
C ASP A 51 8.11 9.11 -15.51
N GLU A 52 8.00 10.23 -14.80
CA GLU A 52 7.90 11.57 -15.36
C GLU A 52 8.39 12.53 -14.26
N PRO A 53 9.58 13.12 -14.39
CA PRO A 53 10.22 13.86 -13.29
C PRO A 53 9.36 14.99 -12.71
N THR A 54 8.66 15.73 -13.56
CA THR A 54 7.91 16.93 -13.13
C THR A 54 6.72 16.57 -12.23
N LEU A 55 5.93 15.58 -12.63
CA LEU A 55 4.78 15.04 -11.93
C LEU A 55 5.24 14.23 -10.74
N ALA A 56 6.35 13.49 -10.84
CA ALA A 56 6.92 12.75 -9.72
C ALA A 56 7.29 13.70 -8.57
N ASP A 57 8.04 14.77 -8.85
CA ASP A 57 8.38 15.79 -7.87
C ASP A 57 7.11 16.43 -7.29
N ALA A 58 6.16 16.80 -8.14
CA ALA A 58 4.91 17.44 -7.68
C ALA A 58 4.07 16.53 -6.77
N VAL A 59 3.95 15.24 -7.10
CA VAL A 59 3.23 14.23 -6.30
C VAL A 59 3.92 13.99 -4.97
N LEU A 60 5.25 13.85 -4.96
CA LEU A 60 6.03 13.67 -3.74
C LEU A 60 5.97 14.92 -2.86
N ASP A 61 5.99 16.12 -3.43
CA ASP A 61 5.79 17.38 -2.73
C ASP A 61 4.46 17.40 -1.98
N ARG A 62 3.36 17.15 -2.69
CA ARG A 62 2.00 17.24 -2.14
C ARG A 62 1.68 16.12 -1.16
N PHE A 63 2.05 14.89 -1.48
CA PHE A 63 1.66 13.75 -0.66
C PHE A 63 2.70 13.41 0.40
N VAL A 64 3.95 13.24 -0.01
CA VAL A 64 4.96 12.60 0.82
C VAL A 64 5.51 13.55 1.90
N HIS A 65 5.63 14.85 1.64
CA HIS A 65 6.20 15.80 2.60
C HIS A 65 5.39 15.91 3.90
N ASN A 66 4.06 15.92 3.81
CA ASN A 66 3.17 16.01 4.98
C ASN A 66 2.61 14.65 5.42
N SER A 67 3.15 13.54 4.93
CA SER A 67 2.65 12.20 5.25
C SER A 67 3.28 11.59 6.51
N HIS A 68 2.48 10.84 7.26
CA HIS A 68 2.99 9.86 8.21
C HIS A 68 3.31 8.56 7.48
N ARG A 69 4.56 8.09 7.61
CA ARG A 69 5.05 6.89 6.93
C ARG A 69 5.01 5.71 7.89
N LEU A 70 4.29 4.66 7.52
CA LEU A 70 4.21 3.41 8.27
C LEU A 70 4.85 2.28 7.44
N ALA A 71 6.13 2.02 7.69
CA ALA A 71 6.84 0.90 7.06
C ALA A 71 6.41 -0.41 7.73
N LEU A 72 5.52 -1.15 7.07
CA LEU A 72 5.06 -2.45 7.57
C LEU A 72 6.14 -3.52 7.38
N LYS A 73 6.29 -4.36 8.40
CA LYS A 73 7.22 -5.51 8.40
C LYS A 73 6.45 -6.78 8.71
N GLY A 74 6.96 -7.92 8.25
CA GLY A 74 6.40 -9.23 8.51
C GLY A 74 6.00 -9.98 7.24
N GLY A 75 5.68 -11.27 7.41
CA GLY A 75 5.23 -12.13 6.33
C GLY A 75 3.76 -11.91 5.96
N SER A 76 3.34 -12.47 4.83
CA SER A 76 1.93 -12.38 4.42
C SER A 76 0.98 -12.97 5.47
N MET A 77 0.04 -12.15 5.93
CA MET A 77 -1.05 -12.60 6.81
C MET A 77 -1.99 -13.60 6.15
N ARG A 78 -1.97 -13.73 4.81
CA ARG A 78 -2.74 -14.75 4.09
C ARG A 78 -2.31 -16.17 4.47
N LYS A 79 -1.02 -16.37 4.80
CA LYS A 79 -0.49 -17.67 5.24
C LYS A 79 -1.09 -18.13 6.58
N HIS A 80 -1.38 -17.19 7.48
CA HIS A 80 -1.93 -17.48 8.81
C HIS A 80 -3.38 -17.95 8.79
N LYS A 81 -4.14 -17.69 7.72
CA LYS A 81 -5.52 -18.18 7.57
C LYS A 81 -5.62 -19.66 7.18
N HIS A 82 -4.54 -20.27 6.69
CA HIS A 82 -4.52 -21.67 6.26
C HIS A 82 -4.08 -22.66 7.35
N THR A 83 -3.71 -22.22 8.55
CA THR A 83 -3.17 -23.09 9.61
C THR A 83 -4.21 -23.46 10.69
N THR A 84 -5.51 -23.22 10.46
CA THR A 84 -6.54 -23.52 11.46
C THR A 84 -6.97 -25.00 11.41
N VAL A 85 -6.37 -25.77 12.33
CA VAL A 85 -6.77 -27.05 12.96
C VAL A 85 -6.68 -28.34 12.12
N THR A 86 -5.55 -29.05 12.28
CA THR A 86 -5.56 -30.52 12.31
C THR A 86 -5.55 -30.95 13.77
N VAL A 87 -6.70 -31.39 14.30
CA VAL A 87 -6.75 -32.03 15.62
C VAL A 87 -6.01 -33.36 15.51
N ALA A 88 -4.94 -33.54 16.27
CA ALA A 88 -4.31 -34.84 16.44
C ALA A 88 -5.24 -35.73 17.26
N GLU A 89 -5.84 -36.74 16.62
CA GLU A 89 -6.53 -37.83 17.31
C GLU A 89 -5.50 -38.65 18.10
N GLN A 90 -5.48 -38.48 19.42
CA GLN A 90 -4.85 -39.44 20.32
C GLN A 90 -5.84 -40.58 20.58
N THR A 91 -5.71 -41.70 19.85
CA THR A 91 -6.28 -42.98 20.28
C THR A 91 -5.24 -43.73 21.11
N SER A 92 -5.45 -43.67 22.43
CA SER A 92 -4.81 -44.54 23.42
C SER A 92 -5.59 -45.84 23.51
N THR A 93 -4.95 -46.97 23.22
CA THR A 93 -5.33 -48.29 23.80
C THR A 93 -4.08 -49.02 24.29
N LEU A 94 -4.16 -49.45 25.55
CA LEU A 94 -3.15 -50.05 26.44
C LEU A 94 -2.73 -51.48 26.05
N PRO A 95 -1.61 -52.02 26.62
CA PRO A 95 -0.99 -53.26 26.17
C PRO A 95 -1.66 -54.51 26.76
N GLY A 96 -1.54 -55.61 26.03
CA GLY A 96 -1.68 -56.98 26.53
C GLY A 96 -0.31 -57.66 26.60
#